data_AF-K0BZH2-F1
#
_entry.id   AF-K0BZH2-F1
#
_cell.length_a   1.000
_cell.length_b   1.000
_cell.length_c   1.000
_cell.angle_alpha   90.00
_cell.angle_beta   90.00
_cell.angle_gamma   90.00
#
_symmetry.space_group_name_H-M   'P 1'
#
loop_
_entity.id
_entity.type
_entity.pdbx_description
1 polymer ?
#
loop_
_entity_poly.entity_id
_entity_poly.type
_entity_poly.pdbx_seq_one_letter_code
_entity_poly.pdbx_strand_id
1 'polypeptide(L)'
;MNKKQPEWLSPEEYQMIVGPSLKVAAELAASRGDPTLFKDLPCMLGLMHLVNQLKNYYIDEWAVLSGVSSETSLQKAPEAACMMVLTEGNVAKAELNMMISSLNRAYQQVLDAQIMEQADMDIKRAWEAIKTSQHEQFLALLEQAAKKFVIALDSWEKVRRG
;
A
#
# COMPACT_ATOMS: atom_id res chain seq x y z
N MET A 1 -17.24 19.08 -9.28
CA MET A 1 -16.46 17.84 -9.07
C MET A 1 -15.30 18.17 -8.15
N ASN A 2 -15.45 17.95 -6.84
CA ASN A 2 -14.34 18.06 -5.88
C ASN A 2 -14.03 16.64 -5.39
N LYS A 3 -13.15 15.93 -6.11
CA LYS A 3 -12.48 14.78 -5.52
C LYS A 3 -11.54 15.39 -4.48
N LYS A 4 -11.87 15.25 -3.19
CA LYS A 4 -10.99 15.61 -2.08
C LYS A 4 -9.73 14.75 -2.22
N GLN A 5 -8.74 15.28 -2.95
CA GLN A 5 -7.40 14.74 -2.85
C GLN A 5 -6.99 14.85 -1.39
N PRO A 6 -6.34 13.82 -0.85
CA PRO A 6 -5.79 13.93 0.48
C PRO A 6 -4.81 15.11 0.56
N GLU A 7 -5.07 16.08 1.45
CA GLU A 7 -4.20 17.26 1.68
C GLU A 7 -2.82 16.91 2.27
N TRP A 8 -2.48 15.62 2.36
CA TRP A 8 -1.25 15.12 2.98
C TRP A 8 -0.14 14.74 1.99
N LEU A 9 -0.40 14.70 0.68
CA LEU A 9 0.63 14.56 -0.36
C LEU A 9 0.39 15.53 -1.50
N SER A 10 1.46 15.85 -2.24
CA SER A 10 1.34 16.48 -3.55
C SER A 10 0.58 15.55 -4.52
N PRO A 11 -0.05 16.08 -5.56
CA PRO A 11 -0.69 15.26 -6.60
C PRO A 11 0.27 14.25 -7.23
N GLU A 12 1.53 14.63 -7.46
CA GLU A 12 2.57 13.78 -8.03
C GLU A 12 2.94 12.64 -7.08
N GLU A 13 3.20 12.95 -5.82
CA GLU A 13 3.48 11.95 -4.77
C GLU A 13 2.31 10.96 -4.63
N TYR A 14 1.07 11.47 -4.63
CA TYR A 14 -0.12 10.62 -4.60
C TYR A 14 -0.19 9.69 -5.81
N GLN A 15 0.06 10.20 -7.03
CA GLN A 15 0.02 9.41 -8.27
C GLN A 15 1.17 8.41 -8.39
N MET A 16 2.30 8.63 -7.72
CA MET A 16 3.42 7.70 -7.71
C MET A 16 3.31 6.64 -6.62
N ILE A 17 2.75 6.98 -5.46
CA ILE A 17 2.81 6.13 -4.25
C ILE A 17 1.46 5.50 -3.94
N VAL A 18 0.39 6.31 -3.87
CA VAL A 18 -0.87 5.91 -3.23
C VAL A 18 -1.90 5.43 -4.24
N GLY A 19 -2.16 6.22 -5.29
CA GLY A 19 -3.17 5.92 -6.31
C GLY A 19 -2.97 4.55 -6.98
N PRO A 20 -1.77 4.24 -7.50
CA PRO A 20 -1.45 2.94 -8.08
C PRO A 20 -1.60 1.78 -7.10
N SER A 21 -1.11 1.96 -5.86
CA SER A 21 -1.21 0.94 -4.80
C SER A 21 -2.66 0.64 -4.43
N LEU A 22 -3.50 1.68 -4.33
CA LEU A 22 -4.96 1.54 -4.10
C LEU A 22 -5.62 0.76 -5.22
N LYS A 23 -5.33 1.14 -6.48
CA LYS A 23 -5.89 0.47 -7.65
C LYS A 23 -5.58 -1.03 -7.62
N VAL A 24 -4.29 -1.36 -7.51
CA VAL A 24 -3.82 -2.75 -7.54
C VAL A 24 -4.39 -3.57 -6.38
N ALA A 25 -4.38 -3.02 -5.16
CA ALA A 25 -4.92 -3.71 -3.99
C ALA A 25 -6.43 -3.97 -4.14
N ALA A 26 -7.19 -2.99 -4.63
CA ALA A 26 -8.63 -3.13 -4.85
C ALA A 26 -8.97 -4.16 -5.94
N GLU A 27 -8.25 -4.14 -7.06
CA GLU A 27 -8.40 -5.13 -8.14
C GLU A 27 -8.05 -6.54 -7.66
N LEU A 28 -7.01 -6.68 -6.83
CA LEU A 28 -6.64 -7.97 -6.24
C LEU A 28 -7.72 -8.48 -5.26
N ALA A 29 -8.24 -7.63 -4.38
CA ALA A 29 -9.33 -7.99 -3.47
C ALA A 29 -10.58 -8.46 -4.26
N ALA A 30 -10.95 -7.72 -5.31
CA ALA A 30 -12.04 -8.10 -6.21
C ALA A 30 -11.82 -9.48 -6.85
N SER A 31 -10.58 -9.77 -7.28
CA SER A 31 -10.24 -11.07 -7.87
C SER A 31 -10.27 -12.23 -6.88
N ARG A 32 -10.16 -11.95 -5.57
CA ARG A 32 -10.21 -12.93 -4.48
C ARG A 32 -11.63 -13.21 -3.98
N GLY A 33 -12.63 -12.56 -4.57
CA GLY A 33 -14.05 -12.78 -4.27
C GLY A 33 -14.65 -11.80 -3.26
N ASP A 34 -13.88 -10.82 -2.77
CA ASP A 34 -14.44 -9.72 -1.96
C ASP A 34 -14.68 -8.48 -2.84
N PRO A 35 -15.92 -7.96 -2.93
CA PRO A 35 -16.19 -6.78 -3.75
C PRO A 35 -15.55 -5.50 -3.20
N THR A 36 -15.05 -5.52 -1.96
CA THR A 36 -14.57 -4.34 -1.25
C THR A 36 -13.24 -4.58 -0.55
N LEU A 37 -12.22 -3.80 -0.92
CA LEU A 37 -10.87 -3.91 -0.36
C LEU A 37 -10.82 -3.96 1.17
N PHE A 38 -11.65 -3.16 1.87
CA PHE A 38 -11.61 -3.09 3.33
C PHE A 38 -11.98 -4.40 4.05
N LYS A 39 -12.60 -5.36 3.36
CA LYS A 39 -12.97 -6.66 3.91
C LYS A 39 -11.92 -7.75 3.65
N ASP A 40 -10.98 -7.52 2.74
CA ASP A 40 -9.87 -8.43 2.46
C ASP A 40 -8.61 -7.98 3.23
N LEU A 41 -8.42 -8.54 4.43
CA LEU A 41 -7.29 -8.20 5.30
C LEU A 41 -5.92 -8.41 4.61
N PRO A 42 -5.64 -9.54 3.94
CA PRO A 42 -4.42 -9.68 3.13
C PRO A 42 -4.20 -8.55 2.13
N CYS A 43 -5.23 -8.13 1.40
CA CYS A 43 -5.11 -7.03 0.45
C CYS A 43 -4.94 -5.66 1.14
N MET A 44 -5.56 -5.43 2.29
CA MET A 44 -5.33 -4.23 3.12
C MET A 44 -3.87 -4.14 3.61
N LEU A 45 -3.29 -5.26 4.04
CA LEU A 45 -1.88 -5.33 4.42
C LEU A 45 -0.96 -5.16 3.21
N GLY A 46 -1.36 -5.70 2.05
CA GLY A 46 -0.68 -5.47 0.77
C GLY A 46 -0.66 -3.99 0.39
N LEU A 47 -1.78 -3.28 0.50
CA LEU A 47 -1.85 -1.83 0.28
C LEU A 47 -0.87 -1.08 1.18
N MET A 48 -0.89 -1.37 2.49
CA MET A 48 0.00 -0.75 3.46
C MET A 48 1.48 -0.98 3.10
N HIS A 49 1.82 -2.20 2.70
CA HIS A 49 3.17 -2.57 2.31
C HIS A 49 3.64 -1.85 1.04
N LEU A 50 2.85 -1.85 -0.03
CA LEU A 50 3.17 -1.17 -1.29
C LEU A 50 3.41 0.33 -1.07
N VAL A 51 2.49 1.00 -0.37
CA VAL A 51 2.62 2.43 -0.05
C VAL A 51 3.84 2.70 0.79
N ASN A 52 4.12 1.85 1.79
CA ASN A 52 5.30 2.02 2.65
C ASN A 52 6.61 1.89 1.89
N GLN A 53 6.73 0.89 1.00
CA GLN A 53 7.95 0.69 0.20
C GLN A 53 8.15 1.78 -0.84
N LEU A 54 7.12 2.15 -1.60
CA LEU A 54 7.21 3.24 -2.57
C LEU A 54 7.54 4.59 -1.91
N LYS A 55 6.97 4.84 -0.73
CA LYS A 55 7.31 6.00 0.10
C LYS A 55 8.78 5.96 0.52
N ASN A 56 9.31 4.82 0.95
CA ASN A 56 10.73 4.70 1.31
C ASN A 56 11.64 5.02 0.11
N TYR A 57 11.36 4.45 -1.06
CA TYR A 57 12.13 4.77 -2.27
C TYR A 57 12.03 6.25 -2.67
N TYR A 58 10.84 6.85 -2.55
CA TYR A 58 10.67 8.28 -2.78
C TYR A 58 11.52 9.11 -1.80
N ILE A 59 11.50 8.78 -0.51
CA ILE A 59 12.30 9.50 0.49
C ILE A 59 13.81 9.34 0.19
N ASP A 60 14.27 8.11 -0.02
CA ASP A 60 15.68 7.80 -0.19
C ASP A 60 16.28 8.48 -1.45
N GLU A 61 15.51 8.53 -2.53
CA GLU A 61 16.01 9.02 -3.82
C GLU A 61 15.63 10.48 -4.14
N TRP A 62 14.54 11.01 -3.56
CA TRP A 62 14.00 12.33 -3.92
C TRP A 62 13.94 13.34 -2.75
N ALA A 63 14.03 12.92 -1.49
CA ALA A 63 13.94 13.85 -0.36
C ALA A 63 15.16 14.80 -0.23
N VAL A 64 16.26 14.51 -0.93
CA VAL A 64 17.49 15.31 -0.84
C VAL A 64 17.46 16.56 -1.74
N LEU A 65 16.54 16.67 -2.72
CA LEU A 65 16.63 17.73 -3.74
C LEU A 65 15.49 18.76 -3.78
N SER A 66 14.29 18.47 -3.24
CA SER A 66 13.22 19.46 -2.97
C SER A 66 11.93 18.75 -2.57
N GLY A 67 11.87 18.12 -1.40
CA GLY A 67 10.64 17.48 -0.91
C GLY A 67 9.46 18.47 -0.93
N VAL A 68 8.41 18.14 -1.69
CA VAL A 68 7.21 18.99 -1.78
C VAL A 68 6.37 18.81 -0.50
N SER A 69 6.17 17.57 -0.08
CA SER A 69 5.60 17.26 1.24
C SER A 69 6.67 17.08 2.31
N SER A 70 6.28 17.33 3.57
CA SER A 70 7.14 17.03 4.70
C SER A 70 7.35 15.52 4.85
N GLU A 71 8.53 15.11 5.33
CA GLU A 71 8.80 13.70 5.64
C GLU A 71 7.74 13.13 6.58
N THR A 72 7.31 13.89 7.59
CA THR A 72 6.22 13.51 8.51
C THR A 72 4.91 13.20 7.78
N SER A 73 4.59 13.92 6.71
CA SER A 73 3.39 13.65 5.90
C SER A 73 3.56 12.34 5.11
N LEU A 74 4.73 12.13 4.50
CA LEU A 74 5.07 10.91 3.79
C LEU A 74 5.02 9.69 4.73
N GLN A 75 5.54 9.79 5.95
CA GLN A 75 5.50 8.70 6.93
C GLN A 75 4.08 8.26 7.29
N LYS A 76 3.09 9.15 7.19
CA LYS A 76 1.67 8.83 7.45
C LYS A 76 0.96 8.23 6.24
N ALA A 77 1.56 8.25 5.05
CA ALA A 77 0.92 7.80 3.82
C ALA A 77 0.33 6.38 3.87
N PRO A 78 1.01 5.36 4.44
CA PRO A 78 0.47 3.99 4.49
C PRO A 78 -0.81 3.90 5.33
N GLU A 79 -0.82 4.53 6.51
CA GLU A 79 -1.99 4.58 7.38
C GLU A 79 -3.12 5.39 6.75
N ALA A 80 -2.78 6.52 6.13
CA ALA A 80 -3.76 7.39 5.49
C ALA A 80 -4.44 6.73 4.29
N ALA A 81 -3.71 5.94 3.49
CA ALA A 81 -4.28 5.13 2.43
C ALA A 81 -5.28 4.08 2.99
N CYS A 82 -4.93 3.39 4.08
CA CYS A 82 -5.83 2.46 4.73
C CYS A 82 -7.07 3.16 5.31
N MET A 83 -6.90 4.35 5.91
CA MET A 83 -8.02 5.16 6.42
C MET A 83 -8.97 5.60 5.31
N MET A 84 -8.45 5.96 4.14
CA MET A 84 -9.28 6.27 2.96
C MET A 84 -10.15 5.09 2.59
N VAL A 85 -9.57 3.89 2.47
CA VAL A 85 -10.31 2.66 2.12
C VAL A 85 -11.39 2.32 3.14
N LEU A 86 -11.08 2.42 4.43
CA LEU A 86 -12.06 2.18 5.50
C LEU A 86 -13.20 3.21 5.47
N THR A 87 -12.87 4.49 5.22
CA THR A 87 -13.86 5.57 5.12
C THR A 87 -14.77 5.36 3.91
N GLU A 88 -14.22 5.01 2.75
CA GLU A 88 -14.99 4.67 1.54
C GLU A 88 -15.86 3.41 1.74
N GLY A 89 -15.39 2.46 2.56
CA GLY A 89 -16.14 1.30 3.02
C GLY A 89 -17.28 1.59 4.00
N ASN A 90 -17.52 2.87 4.35
CA ASN A 90 -18.50 3.31 5.35
C ASN A 90 -18.26 2.73 6.76
N VAL A 91 -17.00 2.44 7.12
CA VAL A 91 -16.64 2.09 8.51
C VAL A 91 -16.96 3.27 9.42
N ALA A 92 -17.57 3.00 10.58
CA ALA A 92 -17.97 4.05 11.48
C ALA A 92 -16.74 4.81 12.00
N LYS A 93 -16.85 6.14 12.13
CA LYS A 93 -15.74 6.98 12.62
C LYS A 93 -15.20 6.54 13.99
N ALA A 94 -16.07 5.98 14.83
CA ALA A 94 -15.71 5.44 16.14
C ALA A 94 -14.82 4.17 16.05
N GLU A 95 -14.87 3.44 14.93
CA GLU A 95 -14.17 2.18 14.71
C GLU A 95 -12.86 2.36 13.93
N LEU A 96 -12.74 3.43 13.12
CA LEU A 96 -11.58 3.71 12.27
C LEU A 96 -10.24 3.59 13.02
N ASN A 97 -10.11 4.26 14.16
CA ASN A 97 -8.87 4.27 14.93
C ASN A 97 -8.49 2.86 15.43
N MET A 98 -9.49 2.07 15.88
CA MET A 98 -9.25 0.71 16.34
C MET A 98 -8.87 -0.23 15.19
N MET A 99 -9.50 -0.07 14.03
CA MET A 99 -9.18 -0.86 12.84
C MET A 99 -7.77 -0.55 12.31
N ILE A 100 -7.39 0.73 12.21
CA ILE A 100 -6.03 1.13 11.84
C ILE A 100 -5.00 0.61 12.83
N SER A 101 -5.27 0.74 14.13
CA SER A 101 -4.38 0.20 15.17
C SER A 101 -4.21 -1.32 15.04
N SER A 102 -5.27 -2.04 14.67
CA SER A 102 -5.22 -3.48 14.44
C SER A 102 -4.47 -3.83 13.16
N LEU A 103 -4.66 -3.07 12.09
CA LEU A 103 -3.90 -3.21 10.83
C LEU A 103 -2.40 -2.99 11.07
N ASN A 104 -2.01 -1.95 11.80
CA ASN A 104 -0.61 -1.70 12.15
C ASN A 104 0.01 -2.86 12.93
N ARG A 105 -0.71 -3.41 13.91
CA ARG A 105 -0.23 -4.59 14.67
C ARG A 105 -0.11 -5.83 13.79
N ALA A 106 -1.04 -6.04 12.86
CA ALA A 106 -0.97 -7.14 11.91
C ALA A 106 0.21 -6.95 10.95
N TYR A 107 0.40 -5.74 10.43
CA TYR A 107 1.51 -5.41 9.55
C TYR A 107 2.87 -5.59 10.23
N GLN A 108 3.01 -5.22 11.51
CA GLN A 108 4.22 -5.48 12.26
C GLN A 108 4.54 -6.98 12.34
N GLN A 109 3.55 -7.84 12.54
CA GLN A 109 3.77 -9.30 12.54
C GLN A 109 4.24 -9.82 11.17
N VAL A 110 3.79 -9.19 10.08
CA VAL A 110 4.24 -9.52 8.73
C VAL A 110 5.70 -9.08 8.51
N LEU A 111 6.06 -7.88 8.98
CA LEU A 111 7.44 -7.37 8.94
C LEU A 111 8.37 -8.32 9.70
N ASP A 112 7.99 -8.72 10.91
CA ASP A 112 8.79 -9.62 11.76
C ASP A 112 8.95 -11.02 11.13
N ALA A 113 7.99 -11.46 10.33
CA ALA A 113 8.03 -12.75 9.63
C ALA A 113 8.92 -12.74 8.38
N GLN A 114 9.31 -11.57 7.87
CA GLN A 114 10.22 -11.40 6.71
C GLN A 114 9.78 -12.16 5.44
N ILE A 115 8.47 -12.29 5.21
CA ILE A 115 7.90 -13.08 4.10
C ILE A 115 7.80 -12.33 2.76
N MET A 116 8.32 -11.10 2.68
CA MET A 116 8.00 -10.14 1.62
C MET A 116 9.09 -10.01 0.55
N GLU A 117 10.22 -10.73 0.66
CA GLU A 117 11.39 -10.56 -0.21
C GLU A 117 11.03 -10.52 -1.71
N GLN A 118 10.19 -11.47 -2.17
CA GLN A 118 9.78 -11.54 -3.57
C GLN A 118 8.86 -10.39 -4.00
N ALA A 119 8.06 -9.84 -3.08
CA ALA A 119 7.26 -8.65 -3.33
C ALA A 119 8.15 -7.40 -3.35
N ASP A 120 9.07 -7.26 -2.39
CA ASP A 120 10.02 -6.15 -2.30
C ASP A 120 10.87 -6.02 -3.58
N MET A 121 11.32 -7.15 -4.16
CA MET A 121 12.03 -7.17 -5.43
C MET A 121 11.22 -6.57 -6.59
N ASP A 122 9.92 -6.90 -6.67
CA ASP A 122 9.05 -6.38 -7.73
C ASP A 122 8.69 -4.91 -7.48
N ILE A 123 8.48 -4.49 -6.22
CA ILE A 123 8.25 -3.07 -5.89
C ILE A 123 9.47 -2.23 -6.27
N LYS A 124 10.68 -2.73 -6.00
CA LYS A 124 11.92 -2.06 -6.43
C LYS A 124 11.98 -1.89 -7.94
N ARG A 125 11.65 -2.94 -8.70
CA ARG A 125 11.61 -2.87 -10.16
C ARG A 125 10.52 -1.92 -10.65
N ALA A 126 9.37 -1.89 -9.99
CA ALA A 126 8.29 -0.96 -10.28
C ALA A 126 8.79 0.48 -10.10
N TRP A 127 9.52 0.74 -9.02
CA TRP A 127 10.14 2.03 -8.76
C TRP A 127 11.14 2.46 -9.87
N GLU A 128 11.97 1.55 -10.36
CA GLU A 128 12.84 1.84 -11.51
C GLU A 128 12.07 2.16 -12.80
N ALA A 129 10.94 1.48 -13.03
CA ALA A 129 10.09 1.71 -14.20
C ALA A 129 9.42 3.10 -14.16
N ILE A 130 8.92 3.56 -13.01
CA ILE A 130 8.28 4.88 -12.92
C ILE A 130 9.29 6.02 -13.13
N LYS A 131 10.55 5.85 -12.74
CA LYS A 131 11.64 6.81 -13.01
C LYS A 131 11.94 7.01 -14.50
N THR A 132 11.69 5.98 -15.31
CA THR A 132 11.90 6.00 -16.77
C THR A 132 10.59 6.22 -17.54
N SER A 133 9.54 6.69 -16.86
CA SER A 133 8.20 6.95 -17.42
C SER A 133 7.52 5.71 -18.03
N GLN A 134 7.91 4.51 -17.60
CA GLN A 134 7.33 3.23 -18.05
C GLN A 134 6.10 2.87 -17.21
N HIS A 135 5.03 3.66 -17.34
CA HIS A 135 3.82 3.55 -16.49
C HIS A 135 3.12 2.19 -16.55
N GLU A 136 3.05 1.55 -17.73
CA GLU A 136 2.44 0.22 -17.87
C GLU A 136 3.23 -0.84 -17.12
N GLN A 137 4.57 -0.81 -17.25
CA GLN A 137 5.45 -1.74 -16.56
C GLN A 137 5.44 -1.51 -15.04
N PHE A 138 5.38 -0.25 -14.61
CA PHE A 138 5.20 0.11 -13.20
C PHE A 138 3.94 -0.53 -12.60
N LEU A 139 2.78 -0.38 -13.27
CA LEU A 139 1.54 -0.99 -12.80
C LEU A 139 1.60 -2.53 -12.80
N ALA A 140 2.11 -3.14 -13.87
CA ALA A 140 2.22 -4.58 -13.97
C ALA A 140 3.11 -5.18 -12.86
N LEU A 141 4.22 -4.50 -12.52
CA LEU A 141 5.11 -4.91 -11.44
C LEU A 141 4.48 -4.72 -10.06
N LEU A 142 3.71 -3.64 -9.84
CA LEU A 142 2.95 -3.47 -8.60
C LEU A 142 1.88 -4.55 -8.44
N GLU A 143 1.18 -4.92 -9.51
CA GLU A 143 0.24 -6.05 -9.49
C GLU A 143 0.92 -7.37 -9.12
N GLN A 144 2.11 -7.61 -9.67
CA GLN A 144 2.88 -8.81 -9.35
C GLN A 144 3.35 -8.81 -7.89
N ALA A 145 3.84 -7.67 -7.40
CA ALA A 145 4.23 -7.49 -6.00
C ALA A 145 3.06 -7.76 -5.05
N ALA A 146 1.89 -7.18 -5.32
CA ALA A 146 0.68 -7.36 -4.51
C ALA A 146 0.26 -8.83 -4.45
N LYS A 147 0.24 -9.52 -5.60
CA LYS A 147 -0.08 -10.95 -5.69
C LYS A 147 0.89 -11.79 -4.87
N LYS A 148 2.20 -11.56 -5.05
CA LYS A 148 3.25 -12.29 -4.32
C LYS A 148 3.17 -12.05 -2.81
N PHE A 149 2.94 -10.81 -2.39
CA PHE A 149 2.74 -10.46 -0.99
C PHE A 149 1.58 -11.25 -0.38
N VAL A 150 0.41 -11.21 -1.02
CA VAL A 150 -0.79 -11.88 -0.52
C VAL A 150 -0.60 -13.41 -0.49
N ILE A 151 0.01 -14.00 -1.52
CA ILE A 151 0.31 -15.44 -1.54
C ILE A 151 1.26 -15.83 -0.40
N ALA A 152 2.32 -15.03 -0.17
CA ALA A 152 3.27 -15.28 0.91
C ALA A 152 2.58 -15.17 2.28
N LEU A 153 1.75 -14.16 2.47
CA LEU A 153 0.96 -13.95 3.68
C LEU A 153 -0.01 -15.11 3.96
N ASP A 154 -0.80 -15.50 2.95
CA ASP A 154 -1.73 -16.62 3.05
C ASP A 154 -0.99 -17.93 3.39
N SER A 155 0.21 -18.12 2.84
CA SER A 155 1.04 -19.32 3.10
C SER A 155 1.60 -19.32 4.51
N TRP A 156 2.12 -18.19 4.98
CA TRP A 156 2.63 -18.03 6.34
C TRP A 156 1.53 -18.20 7.39
N GLU A 157 0.35 -17.63 7.16
CA GLU A 157 -0.78 -17.76 8.07
C GLU A 157 -1.24 -19.22 8.22
N LYS A 158 -1.25 -19.98 7.12
CA LYS A 158 -1.54 -21.43 7.14
C LYS A 158 -0.54 -22.21 7.99
N VAL A 159 0.75 -21.93 7.84
CA VAL A 159 1.81 -22.58 8.63
C VAL A 159 1.72 -22.22 10.11
N ARG A 160 1.36 -20.98 10.43
CA ARG A 160 1.25 -20.51 11.82
C ARG A 160 0.05 -21.10 12.57
N ARG A 161 -1.03 -21.42 11.86
CA ARG A 161 -2.28 -21.96 12.42
C ARG A 161 -2.34 -23.49 12.44
N GLY A 162 -1.47 -24.16 11.68
CA GLY A 162 -1.32 -25.62 11.67
C GLY A 162 -0.33 -26.08 12.73
#